data_AF-A0A1W9N276-F1
#
_entry.id   AF-A0A1W9N276-F1
#
_cell.length_a   1.000
_cell.length_b   1.000
_cell.length_c   1.000
_cell.angle_alpha   90.00
_cell.angle_beta   90.00
_cell.angle_gamma   90.00
#
_symmetry.space_group_name_H-M   'P 1'
#
loop_
_entity.id
_entity.type
_entity.pdbx_description
1 polymer ?
#
loop_
_entity_poly.entity_id
_entity_poly.type
_entity_poly.pdbx_seq_one_letter_code
_entity_poly.pdbx_strand_id
1 'polypeptide(L)'
;MNLLQDQNVDCYSVLLNMNVSDYLGIVNQAYEKSGGLEGQREPLKTSTAIRICRRMVEDLKKGAILPPIVLGVVVPDELFINIGKMDEEKNESDFKSSINSQPKENIFIIDGMQRTTAMSEISKTDNDIAQRTIRIEYWIAKNTNSLIYRMLVLNTGQVPWNLRRQIEVVFRSMIREIKEKVKSIEVLAIRDQSRRSCAGQFQADQIIELFLVRSYAVEAKT
;
A
#
# COMPACT_ATOMS: atom_id res chain seq x y z
N MET A 1 -12.39 16.56 -9.89
CA MET A 1 -12.18 15.30 -9.14
C MET A 1 -13.08 14.21 -9.68
N ASN A 2 -12.66 12.94 -9.76
CA ASN A 2 -13.56 11.81 -10.12
C ASN A 2 -13.68 10.88 -8.92
N LEU A 3 -14.89 10.69 -8.38
CA LEU A 3 -15.16 9.98 -7.13
C LEU A 3 -16.04 8.76 -7.39
N LEU A 4 -15.58 7.57 -6.98
CA LEU A 4 -16.33 6.32 -7.08
C LEU A 4 -16.38 5.63 -5.72
N GLN A 5 -17.50 4.96 -5.44
CA GLN A 5 -17.65 4.13 -4.24
C GLN A 5 -17.49 2.64 -4.60
N ASP A 6 -16.57 1.96 -3.92
CA ASP A 6 -16.44 0.51 -3.94
C ASP A 6 -17.31 -0.08 -2.80
N GLN A 7 -18.45 -0.66 -3.17
CA GLN A 7 -19.39 -1.25 -2.23
C GLN A 7 -18.95 -2.61 -1.68
N ASN A 8 -17.96 -3.27 -2.30
CA ASN A 8 -17.51 -4.60 -1.89
C ASN A 8 -16.57 -4.53 -0.67
N VAL A 9 -15.69 -3.53 -0.63
CA VAL A 9 -14.74 -3.34 0.50
C VAL A 9 -14.97 -2.07 1.31
N ASP A 10 -16.05 -1.34 1.02
CA ASP A 10 -16.45 -0.09 1.66
C ASP A 10 -15.33 0.96 1.62
N CYS A 11 -14.96 1.33 0.40
CA CYS A 11 -13.92 2.31 0.11
C CYS A 11 -14.40 3.36 -0.89
N TYR A 12 -13.75 4.52 -0.91
CA TYR A 12 -13.86 5.48 -2.00
C TYR A 12 -12.60 5.48 -2.85
N SER A 13 -12.75 5.53 -4.17
CA SER A 13 -11.66 5.81 -5.11
C SER A 13 -11.82 7.24 -5.63
N VAL A 14 -10.73 8.02 -5.56
CA VAL A 14 -10.69 9.41 -6.01
C VAL A 14 -9.52 9.62 -6.95
N LEU A 15 -9.80 9.85 -8.24
CA LEU A 15 -8.77 10.12 -9.25
C LEU A 15 -8.55 11.62 -9.44
N LEU A 16 -7.29 12.03 -9.31
CA LEU A 16 -6.87 13.43 -9.35
C LEU A 16 -5.55 13.62 -10.10
N ASN A 17 -5.33 14.86 -10.52
CA ASN A 17 -4.06 15.31 -11.08
C ASN A 17 -3.29 16.12 -10.03
N MET A 18 -1.98 15.91 -9.96
CA MET A 18 -1.09 16.76 -9.16
C MET A 18 0.33 16.79 -9.71
N ASN A 19 1.14 17.75 -9.26
CA ASN A 19 2.53 17.85 -9.66
C ASN A 19 3.39 16.81 -8.95
N VAL A 20 4.48 16.38 -9.60
CA VAL A 20 5.43 15.42 -9.02
C VAL A 20 5.97 15.91 -7.68
N SER A 21 6.26 17.21 -7.54
CA SER A 21 6.74 17.80 -6.27
C SER A 21 5.76 17.57 -5.11
N ASP A 22 4.48 17.86 -5.36
CA ASP A 22 3.43 17.76 -4.35
C ASP A 22 3.22 16.30 -3.96
N TYR A 23 3.20 15.42 -4.96
CA TYR A 23 3.11 13.98 -4.76
C TYR A 23 4.25 13.46 -3.90
N LEU A 24 5.50 13.76 -4.25
CA LEU A 24 6.67 13.33 -3.49
C LEU A 24 6.64 13.88 -2.06
N GLY A 25 6.22 15.14 -1.88
CA GLY A 25 6.02 15.74 -0.57
C GLY A 25 4.99 14.99 0.31
N ILE A 26 3.93 14.44 -0.30
CA ILE A 26 2.94 13.63 0.41
C ILE A 26 3.51 12.27 0.81
N VAL A 27 4.22 11.60 -0.10
CA VAL A 27 4.58 10.19 0.08
C VAL A 27 5.96 9.95 0.67
N ASN A 28 6.79 10.97 0.90
CA ASN A 28 8.17 10.81 1.35
C ASN A 28 8.30 9.86 2.57
N GLN A 29 7.48 10.03 3.60
CA GLN A 29 7.53 9.17 4.78
C GLN A 29 7.05 7.74 4.49
N ALA A 30 6.02 7.58 3.65
CA ALA A 30 5.57 6.26 3.21
C ALA A 30 6.64 5.56 2.37
N TYR A 31 7.29 6.29 1.47
CA TYR A 31 8.35 5.81 0.60
C TYR A 31 9.57 5.33 1.41
N GLU A 32 10.02 6.09 2.41
CA GLU A 32 11.10 5.69 3.33
C GLU A 32 10.77 4.38 4.07
N LYS A 33 9.49 4.16 4.37
CA LYS A 33 8.98 2.92 5.00
C LYS A 33 8.52 1.86 3.98
N SER A 34 9.05 1.88 2.76
CA SER A 34 8.73 0.90 1.70
C SER A 34 7.25 0.84 1.29
N GLY A 35 6.62 2.00 1.18
CA GLY A 35 5.20 2.18 0.85
C GLY A 35 4.27 2.39 2.05
N GLY A 36 4.83 2.44 3.27
CA GLY A 36 4.12 2.79 4.50
C GLY A 36 3.33 1.65 5.11
N LEU A 37 2.84 0.70 4.30
CA LEU A 37 2.14 -0.49 4.80
C LEU A 37 3.13 -1.45 5.44
N GLU A 38 2.88 -1.76 6.70
CA GLU A 38 3.78 -2.57 7.49
C GLU A 38 3.78 -4.03 6.98
N GLY A 39 4.94 -4.51 6.52
CA GLY A 39 5.08 -5.81 5.84
C GLY A 39 5.12 -5.76 4.30
N GLN A 40 4.86 -4.58 3.71
CA GLN A 40 4.95 -4.37 2.25
C GLN A 40 6.33 -4.72 1.68
N ARG A 41 6.37 -5.09 0.41
CA ARG A 41 7.60 -5.38 -0.33
C ARG A 41 8.35 -4.09 -0.63
N GLU A 42 9.65 -4.07 -0.31
CA GLU A 42 10.54 -3.00 -0.76
C GLU A 42 10.56 -2.90 -2.30
N PRO A 43 10.95 -1.74 -2.85
CA PRO A 43 11.31 -1.64 -4.25
C PRO A 43 12.23 -2.78 -4.69
N LEU A 44 11.98 -3.34 -5.87
CA LEU A 44 12.82 -4.36 -6.46
C LEU A 44 14.22 -3.81 -6.71
N LYS A 45 15.24 -4.44 -6.11
CA LYS A 45 16.66 -4.09 -6.29
C LYS A 45 17.38 -4.97 -7.33
N THR A 46 16.65 -5.80 -8.08
CA THR A 46 17.25 -6.69 -9.08
C THR A 46 17.78 -5.89 -10.28
N SER A 47 18.77 -6.43 -11.00
CA SER A 47 19.31 -5.80 -12.22
C SER A 47 18.23 -5.49 -13.26
N THR A 48 17.23 -6.37 -13.39
CA THR A 48 16.04 -6.15 -14.23
C THR A 48 15.22 -4.95 -13.76
N ALA A 49 14.97 -4.81 -12.46
CA ALA A 49 14.21 -3.69 -11.91
C ALA A 49 14.97 -2.37 -12.06
N ILE A 50 16.28 -2.37 -11.84
CA ILE A 50 17.14 -1.20 -12.10
C ILE A 50 17.05 -0.79 -13.57
N ARG A 51 17.08 -1.75 -14.51
CA ARG A 51 16.93 -1.46 -15.94
C ARG A 51 15.55 -0.89 -16.27
N ILE A 52 14.49 -1.40 -15.65
CA ILE A 52 13.12 -0.89 -15.81
C ILE A 52 13.03 0.55 -15.27
N CYS A 53 13.58 0.83 -14.09
CA CYS A 53 13.64 2.19 -13.54
C CYS A 53 14.39 3.14 -14.47
N ARG A 54 15.58 2.76 -14.96
CA ARG A 54 16.34 3.60 -15.91
C ARG A 54 15.56 3.90 -17.19
N ARG A 55 14.91 2.89 -17.76
CA ARG A 55 14.05 3.09 -18.93
C ARG A 55 12.89 4.04 -18.61
N MET A 56 12.25 3.89 -17.45
CA MET A 56 11.17 4.77 -17.01
C MET A 56 11.64 6.22 -16.82
N VAL A 57 12.84 6.42 -16.29
CA VAL A 57 13.50 7.74 -16.18
C VAL A 57 13.71 8.35 -17.57
N GLU A 58 14.20 7.58 -18.55
CA GLU A 58 14.35 8.04 -19.93
C GLU A 58 13.02 8.36 -20.61
N ASP A 59 12.01 7.51 -20.41
CA ASP A 59 10.67 7.71 -20.97
C ASP A 59 10.02 8.96 -20.36
N LEU A 60 10.17 9.16 -19.05
CA LEU A 60 9.79 10.40 -18.37
C LEU A 60 10.49 11.59 -19.02
N LYS A 61 11.82 11.60 -19.22
CA LYS A 61 12.51 12.73 -19.89
C LYS A 61 11.88 13.07 -21.24
N LYS A 62 11.50 12.06 -22.03
CA LYS A 62 10.87 12.20 -23.35
C LYS A 62 9.41 12.66 -23.33
N GLY A 63 8.78 12.81 -22.16
CA GLY A 63 7.39 13.26 -22.04
C GLY A 63 6.36 12.15 -21.83
N ALA A 64 6.79 10.92 -21.52
CA ALA A 64 5.86 9.83 -21.28
C ALA A 64 4.96 10.12 -20.08
N ILE A 65 3.67 9.83 -20.23
CA ILE A 65 2.69 9.86 -19.15
C ILE A 65 2.64 8.47 -18.54
N LEU A 66 2.91 8.38 -17.24
CA LEU A 66 2.85 7.12 -16.51
C LEU A 66 1.40 6.77 -16.13
N PRO A 67 1.06 5.47 -15.98
CA PRO A 67 -0.21 5.06 -15.39
C PRO A 67 -0.41 5.67 -13.98
N PRO A 68 -1.65 5.83 -13.52
CA PRO A 68 -1.95 6.43 -12.22
C PRO A 68 -1.27 5.70 -11.05
N ILE A 69 -0.67 6.45 -10.14
CA ILE A 69 -0.13 5.89 -8.89
C ILE A 69 -1.28 5.76 -7.90
N VAL A 70 -1.32 4.63 -7.20
CA VAL A 70 -2.41 4.31 -6.28
C VAL A 70 -1.95 4.56 -4.86
N LEU A 71 -2.59 5.51 -4.19
CA LEU A 71 -2.39 5.81 -2.77
C LEU A 71 -3.53 5.26 -1.93
N GLY A 72 -3.22 4.68 -0.79
CA GLY A 72 -4.18 4.32 0.24
C GLY A 72 -4.18 5.36 1.34
N VAL A 73 -5.35 5.76 1.83
CA VAL A 73 -5.49 6.70 2.95
C VAL A 73 -6.48 6.12 3.96
N VAL A 74 -6.03 5.96 5.20
CA VAL A 74 -6.92 5.60 6.31
C VAL A 74 -7.41 6.88 6.98
N VAL A 75 -8.73 7.05 7.05
CA VAL A 75 -9.37 8.26 7.59
C VAL A 75 -10.35 7.90 8.71
N PRO A 76 -10.61 8.83 9.65
CA PRO A 76 -11.69 8.68 10.63
C PRO A 76 -13.07 8.62 9.95
N ASP A 77 -14.04 7.98 10.61
CA ASP A 77 -15.41 7.78 10.12
C ASP A 77 -16.09 9.09 9.68
N GLU A 78 -15.90 10.17 10.45
CA GLU A 78 -16.47 11.48 10.12
C GLU A 78 -16.00 11.99 8.75
N LEU A 79 -14.69 11.90 8.49
CA LEU A 79 -14.11 12.30 7.21
C LEU A 79 -14.55 11.36 6.09
N PHE A 80 -14.63 10.06 6.35
CA PHE A 80 -15.12 9.07 5.39
C PHE A 80 -16.55 9.39 4.91
N ILE A 81 -17.44 9.73 5.84
CA ILE A 81 -18.83 10.13 5.53
C ILE A 81 -18.84 11.43 4.73
N ASN A 82 -18.01 12.40 5.10
CA ASN A 82 -17.95 13.69 4.41
C ASN A 82 -17.47 13.55 2.97
N ILE A 83 -16.50 12.67 2.70
CA ILE A 83 -16.02 12.36 1.35
C ILE A 83 -17.13 11.80 0.48
N GLY A 84 -17.96 10.89 1.01
CA GLY A 84 -19.11 10.34 0.29
C GLY A 84 -20.18 11.38 -0.10
N LYS A 85 -20.14 12.58 0.49
CA LYS A 85 -21.04 13.69 0.19
C LYS A 85 -20.40 14.76 -0.71
N MET A 86 -19.13 14.58 -1.10
CA MET A 86 -18.44 15.58 -1.92
C MET A 86 -18.95 15.56 -3.36
N ASP A 87 -19.06 16.75 -3.95
CA ASP A 87 -19.39 16.95 -5.36
C ASP A 87 -18.09 16.99 -6.19
N GLU A 88 -18.09 16.30 -7.34
CA GLU A 88 -16.94 16.08 -8.22
C GLU A 88 -16.33 17.39 -8.78
N GLU A 89 -17.17 18.41 -8.99
CA GLU A 89 -16.77 19.66 -9.65
C GLU A 89 -16.37 20.78 -8.67
N LYS A 90 -16.84 20.74 -7.42
CA LYS A 90 -16.70 21.86 -6.48
C LYS A 90 -15.69 21.65 -5.35
N ASN A 91 -15.38 20.40 -5.01
CA ASN A 91 -14.71 20.08 -3.74
C ASN A 91 -13.27 19.55 -3.90
N GLU A 92 -12.63 19.70 -5.06
CA GLU A 92 -11.27 19.18 -5.27
C GLU A 92 -10.23 19.82 -4.31
N SER A 93 -10.32 21.13 -4.06
CA SER A 93 -9.45 21.82 -3.10
C SER A 93 -9.67 21.34 -1.66
N ASP A 94 -10.93 21.09 -1.30
CA ASP A 94 -11.33 20.69 0.04
C ASP A 94 -10.92 19.25 0.30
N PHE A 95 -11.05 18.40 -0.71
CA PHE A 95 -10.52 17.04 -0.71
C PHE A 95 -9.00 17.04 -0.49
N LYS A 96 -8.25 17.79 -1.33
CA LYS A 96 -6.79 17.89 -1.21
C LYS A 96 -6.37 18.36 0.18
N SER A 97 -7.05 19.37 0.72
CA SER A 97 -6.81 19.87 2.09
C SER A 97 -7.07 18.80 3.15
N SER A 98 -8.18 18.07 3.02
CA SER A 98 -8.60 17.02 3.97
C SER A 98 -7.65 15.82 3.99
N ILE A 99 -7.09 15.45 2.83
CA ILE A 99 -6.07 14.40 2.72
C ILE A 99 -4.71 14.89 3.24
N ASN A 100 -4.32 16.12 2.91
CA ASN A 100 -3.06 16.69 3.36
C ASN A 100 -2.98 16.89 4.88
N SER A 101 -4.12 17.09 5.54
CA SER A 101 -4.20 17.18 7.01
C SER A 101 -4.12 15.81 7.71
N GLN A 102 -4.18 14.70 6.97
CA GLN A 102 -4.06 13.38 7.60
C GLN A 102 -2.63 13.12 8.07
N PRO A 103 -2.46 12.38 9.19
CA PRO A 103 -1.16 11.87 9.58
C PRO A 103 -0.53 11.11 8.42
N LYS A 104 0.72 11.43 8.11
CA LYS A 104 1.46 10.80 7.02
C LYS A 104 1.65 9.29 7.24
N GLU A 105 1.56 8.79 8.48
CA GLU A 105 1.53 7.35 8.78
C GLU A 105 0.28 6.64 8.22
N ASN A 106 -0.80 7.37 7.94
CA ASN A 106 -2.04 6.83 7.39
C ASN A 106 -2.08 6.87 5.86
N ILE A 107 -1.01 7.32 5.21
CA ILE A 107 -0.88 7.39 3.76
C ILE A 107 0.06 6.29 3.29
N PHE A 108 -0.38 5.53 2.30
CA PHE A 108 0.25 4.32 1.82
C PHE A 108 0.42 4.37 0.31
N ILE A 109 1.53 3.85 -0.22
CA ILE A 109 1.68 3.63 -1.66
C ILE A 109 1.21 2.20 -1.94
N ILE A 110 0.00 2.02 -2.46
CA ILE A 110 -0.57 0.70 -2.76
C ILE A 110 0.05 0.12 -4.04
N ASP A 111 0.15 0.95 -5.09
CA ASP A 111 0.80 0.62 -6.36
C ASP A 111 1.57 1.82 -6.90
N GLY A 112 2.75 1.58 -7.46
CA GLY A 112 3.61 2.61 -8.03
C GLY A 112 4.93 2.83 -7.33
N MET A 113 5.43 1.88 -6.52
CA MET A 113 6.74 2.01 -5.87
C MET A 113 7.89 2.27 -6.86
N GLN A 114 7.97 1.55 -7.98
CA GLN A 114 9.01 1.77 -8.98
C GLN A 114 8.86 3.13 -9.69
N ARG A 115 7.62 3.58 -9.95
CA ARG A 115 7.33 4.90 -10.52
C ARG A 115 7.75 6.01 -9.56
N THR A 116 7.48 5.84 -8.28
CA THR A 116 7.90 6.75 -7.22
C THR A 116 9.42 6.84 -7.14
N THR A 117 10.13 5.71 -7.19
CA THR A 117 11.59 5.69 -7.22
C THR A 117 12.13 6.43 -8.44
N ALA A 118 11.64 6.14 -9.65
CA ALA A 118 12.08 6.81 -10.87
C ALA A 118 11.85 8.33 -10.81
N MET A 119 10.69 8.77 -10.33
CA MET A 119 10.37 10.19 -10.16
C MET A 119 11.23 10.88 -9.08
N SER A 120 11.49 10.20 -7.96
CA SER A 120 12.34 10.72 -6.89
C SER A 120 13.82 10.81 -7.30
N GLU A 121 14.30 9.88 -8.13
CA GLU A 121 15.66 9.93 -8.67
C GLU A 121 15.82 11.09 -9.65
N ILE A 122 14.88 11.23 -10.58
CA ILE A 122 15.00 12.22 -11.65
C ILE A 122 14.73 13.65 -11.17
N SER A 123 13.82 13.84 -10.21
CA SER A 123 13.50 15.16 -9.64
C SER A 123 14.67 15.82 -8.93
N LYS A 124 15.72 15.05 -8.56
CA LYS A 124 16.96 15.59 -7.98
C LYS A 124 17.87 16.24 -9.03
N THR A 125 17.67 15.90 -10.30
CA THR A 125 18.55 16.32 -11.41
C THR A 125 17.85 17.20 -12.44
N ASP A 126 16.52 17.16 -12.49
CA ASP A 126 15.71 17.83 -13.50
C ASP A 126 14.51 18.51 -12.83
N ASN A 127 14.57 19.83 -12.71
CA ASN A 127 13.53 20.65 -12.07
C ASN A 127 12.23 20.70 -12.89
N ASP A 128 12.29 20.51 -14.22
CA ASP A 128 11.10 20.56 -15.06
C ASP A 128 10.20 19.36 -14.76
N ILE A 129 10.78 18.23 -14.36
CA ILE A 129 10.02 17.04 -14.00
C ILE A 129 9.27 17.21 -12.68
N ALA A 130 9.80 18.01 -11.74
CA ALA A 130 9.10 18.30 -10.50
C ALA A 130 7.74 19.00 -10.73
N GLN A 131 7.64 19.81 -11.79
CA GLN A 131 6.43 20.54 -12.18
C GLN A 131 5.50 19.75 -13.10
N ARG A 132 5.87 18.53 -13.51
CA ARG A 132 5.00 17.74 -14.37
C ARG A 132 3.79 17.23 -13.62
N THR A 133 2.66 17.28 -14.29
CA THR A 133 1.40 16.74 -13.79
C THR A 133 1.37 15.23 -13.97
N ILE A 134 1.03 14.51 -12.90
CA ILE A 134 0.82 13.07 -12.85
C ILE A 134 -0.59 12.76 -12.32
N ARG A 135 -1.06 11.55 -12.59
CA ARG A 135 -2.35 11.04 -12.11
C ARG A 135 -2.15 10.23 -10.84
N ILE A 136 -2.94 10.53 -9.82
CA ILE A 136 -2.98 9.82 -8.55
C ILE A 136 -4.41 9.35 -8.29
N GLU A 137 -4.56 8.08 -7.94
CA GLU A 137 -5.81 7.50 -7.48
C GLU A 137 -5.72 7.25 -5.97
N TYR A 138 -6.54 7.96 -5.20
CA TYR A 138 -6.65 7.80 -3.75
C TYR A 138 -7.73 6.78 -3.41
N TRP A 139 -7.35 5.73 -2.69
CA TRP A 139 -8.23 4.76 -2.07
C TRP A 139 -8.41 5.10 -0.60
N ILE A 140 -9.63 5.41 -0.21
CA ILE A 140 -9.93 5.93 1.11
C ILE A 140 -10.74 4.90 1.85
N ALA A 141 -10.27 4.54 3.04
CA ALA A 141 -10.85 3.50 3.86
C ALA A 141 -10.88 3.91 5.33
N LYS A 142 -11.80 3.31 6.09
CA LYS A 142 -11.83 3.44 7.57
C LYS A 142 -10.76 2.61 8.26
N ASN A 143 -10.22 1.60 7.59
CA ASN A 143 -9.23 0.69 8.14
C ASN A 143 -8.27 0.18 7.06
N THR A 144 -7.10 -0.30 7.49
CA THR A 144 -6.04 -0.79 6.61
C THR A 144 -6.43 -2.08 5.87
N ASN A 145 -7.34 -2.90 6.41
CA ASN A 145 -7.69 -4.19 5.82
C ASN A 145 -8.36 -4.02 4.44
N SER A 146 -9.25 -3.03 4.29
CA SER A 146 -9.87 -2.73 3.00
C SER A 146 -8.85 -2.31 1.94
N LEU A 147 -7.78 -1.60 2.34
CA LEU A 147 -6.68 -1.22 1.44
C LEU A 147 -5.78 -2.41 1.09
N ILE A 148 -5.55 -3.34 2.04
CA ILE A 148 -4.77 -4.56 1.81
C ILE A 148 -5.46 -5.45 0.76
N TYR A 149 -6.79 -5.61 0.85
CA TYR A 149 -7.54 -6.35 -0.16
C TYR A 149 -7.29 -5.78 -1.57
N ARG A 150 -7.35 -4.45 -1.69
CA ARG A 150 -7.07 -3.76 -2.96
C ARG A 150 -5.63 -3.97 -3.42
N MET A 151 -4.65 -3.94 -2.52
CA MET A 151 -3.25 -4.26 -2.84
C MET A 151 -3.12 -5.69 -3.40
N LEU A 152 -3.84 -6.67 -2.86
CA LEU A 152 -3.78 -8.06 -3.33
C LEU A 152 -4.46 -8.23 -4.69
N VAL A 153 -5.62 -7.61 -4.89
CA VAL A 153 -6.41 -7.71 -6.12
C VAL A 153 -5.79 -6.90 -7.27
N LEU A 154 -5.21 -5.72 -7.00
CA LEU A 154 -4.61 -4.86 -8.03
C LEU A 154 -3.21 -5.32 -8.51
N ASN A 155 -2.58 -6.28 -7.82
CA ASN A 155 -1.29 -6.84 -8.22
C ASN A 155 -1.38 -8.11 -9.08
N THR A 156 -2.58 -8.54 -9.49
CA THR A 156 -2.77 -9.70 -10.39
C THR A 156 -2.33 -9.34 -11.82
N GLY A 157 -1.01 -9.34 -12.05
CA GLY A 157 -0.37 -9.00 -13.33
C GLY A 157 1.09 -8.54 -13.19
N GLN A 158 1.53 -8.15 -11.99
CA GLN A 158 2.93 -7.85 -11.66
C GLN A 158 3.52 -9.00 -10.84
N VAL A 159 4.85 -9.16 -10.80
CA VAL A 159 5.55 -10.31 -10.17
C VAL A 159 4.86 -10.69 -8.85
N PRO A 160 4.17 -11.85 -8.79
CA PRO A 160 3.23 -12.14 -7.74
C PRO A 160 3.95 -12.21 -6.39
N TRP A 161 3.32 -11.64 -5.36
CA TRP A 161 3.71 -11.95 -4.00
C TRP A 161 3.57 -13.45 -3.78
N ASN A 162 4.56 -14.09 -3.14
CA ASN A 162 4.38 -15.48 -2.75
C ASN A 162 3.21 -15.59 -1.74
N LEU A 163 2.48 -16.71 -1.78
CA LEU A 163 1.29 -16.92 -0.95
C LEU A 163 1.56 -16.68 0.54
N ARG A 164 2.69 -17.20 1.03
CA ARG A 164 3.20 -16.99 2.38
C ARG A 164 3.19 -15.50 2.79
N ARG A 165 3.69 -14.61 1.93
CA ARG A 165 3.71 -13.16 2.20
C ARG A 165 2.35 -12.51 2.14
N GLN A 166 1.45 -13.00 1.28
CA GLN A 166 0.07 -12.51 1.25
C GLN A 166 -0.64 -12.82 2.56
N ILE A 167 -0.52 -14.07 3.04
CA ILE A 167 -1.11 -14.51 4.32
C ILE A 167 -0.59 -13.66 5.48
N GLU A 168 0.73 -13.46 5.60
CA GLU A 168 1.29 -12.70 6.72
C GLU A 168 0.86 -11.22 6.74
N VAL A 169 0.65 -10.59 5.58
CA VAL A 169 0.18 -9.19 5.54
C VAL A 169 -1.29 -9.07 5.87
N VAL A 170 -2.13 -9.98 5.38
CA VAL A 170 -3.59 -9.99 5.68
C VAL A 170 -3.83 -10.24 7.16
N PHE A 171 -3.18 -11.26 7.72
CA PHE A 171 -3.41 -11.71 9.10
C PHE A 171 -2.45 -11.07 10.10
N ARG A 172 -1.92 -9.90 9.77
CA ARG A 172 -0.84 -9.27 10.54
C ARG A 172 -1.26 -8.85 11.95
N SER A 173 -2.48 -8.33 12.09
CA SER A 173 -3.06 -8.01 13.40
C SER A 173 -3.13 -9.25 14.29
N MET A 174 -3.55 -10.39 13.73
CA MET A 174 -3.61 -11.68 14.41
C MET A 174 -2.19 -12.17 14.78
N ILE A 175 -1.21 -12.06 13.88
CA ILE A 175 0.18 -12.43 14.18
C ILE A 175 0.72 -11.60 15.35
N ARG A 176 0.45 -10.30 15.38
CA ARG A 176 0.86 -9.42 16.49
C ARG A 176 0.20 -9.87 17.80
N GLU A 177 -1.10 -10.13 17.77
CA GLU A 177 -1.84 -10.60 18.93
C GLU A 177 -1.33 -11.95 19.45
N ILE A 178 -0.99 -12.89 18.56
CA ILE A 178 -0.38 -14.17 18.93
C ILE A 178 0.99 -13.95 19.59
N LYS A 179 1.85 -13.09 19.03
CA LYS A 179 3.15 -12.73 19.64
C LYS A 179 3.01 -12.07 21.02
N GLU A 180 1.94 -11.31 21.22
CA GLU A 180 1.66 -10.64 22.49
C GLU A 180 1.11 -11.61 23.54
N LYS A 181 0.14 -12.46 23.18
CA LYS A 181 -0.59 -13.33 24.11
C LYS A 181 0.07 -14.69 24.34
N VAL A 182 0.79 -15.24 23.35
CA VAL A 182 1.37 -16.58 23.41
C VAL A 182 2.89 -16.51 23.52
N LYS A 183 3.39 -16.19 24.71
CA LYS A 183 4.84 -16.05 24.99
C LYS A 183 5.63 -17.37 24.97
N SER A 184 4.94 -18.51 24.99
CA SER A 184 5.55 -19.84 24.99
C SER A 184 6.09 -20.29 23.63
N ILE A 185 5.78 -19.55 22.56
CA ILE A 185 6.25 -19.82 21.21
C ILE A 185 6.93 -18.58 20.63
N GLU A 186 7.91 -18.80 19.77
CA GLU A 186 8.54 -17.76 18.99
C GLU A 186 7.97 -17.80 17.57
N VAL A 187 7.36 -16.69 17.15
CA VAL A 187 6.76 -16.55 15.81
C VAL A 187 7.72 -15.82 14.89
N LEU A 188 8.23 -16.53 13.89
CA LEU A 188 9.17 -16.04 12.88
C LEU A 188 8.39 -15.48 11.69
N ALA A 189 8.57 -14.21 11.38
CA ALA A 189 7.98 -13.57 10.19
C ALA A 189 8.92 -13.68 8.97
N ILE A 190 8.40 -13.48 7.76
CA ILE A 190 9.20 -13.57 6.51
C ILE A 190 10.42 -12.64 6.48
N ARG A 191 10.35 -11.49 7.17
CA ARG A 191 11.47 -10.54 7.24
C ARG A 191 12.56 -11.00 8.17
N ASP A 192 12.25 -11.90 9.10
CA ASP A 192 13.21 -12.48 10.01
C ASP A 192 14.00 -13.50 9.18
N GLN A 193 15.26 -13.19 8.84
CA GLN A 193 16.13 -14.11 8.10
C GLN A 193 16.47 -15.39 8.89
N SER A 194 15.85 -15.59 10.05
CA SER A 194 15.99 -16.72 10.94
C SER A 194 15.22 -17.93 10.40
N ARG A 195 15.97 -19.01 10.17
CA ARG A 195 15.39 -20.34 10.03
C ARG A 195 15.12 -20.91 11.41
N ARG A 196 14.11 -21.77 11.52
CA ARG A 196 13.88 -22.57 12.71
C ARG A 196 15.18 -23.32 13.08
N SER A 197 15.69 -23.06 14.27
CA SER A 197 16.86 -23.71 14.85
C SER A 197 16.51 -24.52 16.10
N CYS A 198 15.41 -24.19 16.78
CA CYS A 198 15.00 -24.83 18.03
C CYS A 198 13.53 -25.29 18.01
N ALA A 199 13.13 -26.08 19.01
CA ALA A 199 11.72 -26.33 19.31
C ALA A 199 11.04 -25.06 19.82
N GLY A 200 9.74 -24.91 19.58
CA GLY A 200 8.97 -23.72 19.98
C GLY A 200 9.02 -22.55 18.98
N GLN A 201 9.77 -22.68 17.89
CA GLN A 201 9.81 -21.69 16.80
C GLN A 201 8.91 -22.10 15.64
N PHE A 202 8.04 -21.20 15.21
CA PHE A 202 7.06 -21.45 14.15
C PHE A 202 7.03 -20.30 13.16
N GLN A 203 6.85 -20.62 11.88
CA GLN A 203 6.67 -19.62 10.84
C GLN A 203 5.25 -19.03 10.94
N ALA A 204 5.12 -17.72 10.76
CA ALA A 204 3.87 -17.02 10.99
C ALA A 204 2.76 -17.48 10.02
N ASP A 205 3.08 -17.69 8.74
CA ASP A 205 2.14 -18.24 7.75
C ASP A 205 1.55 -19.60 8.17
N GLN A 206 2.38 -20.50 8.70
CA GLN A 206 1.94 -21.83 9.13
C GLN A 206 0.99 -21.77 10.34
N ILE A 207 1.25 -20.87 11.30
CA ILE A 207 0.35 -20.69 12.45
C ILE A 207 -1.02 -20.21 11.97
N ILE A 208 -1.05 -19.25 11.04
CA ILE A 208 -2.29 -18.72 10.48
C ILE A 208 -3.04 -19.81 9.72
N GLU A 209 -2.37 -20.58 8.87
CA GLU A 209 -3.00 -21.71 8.18
C GLU A 209 -3.63 -22.71 9.15
N LEU A 210 -2.92 -23.11 10.21
CA LEU A 210 -3.45 -24.00 11.24
C LEU A 210 -4.65 -23.40 11.98
N PHE A 211 -4.59 -22.10 12.28
CA PHE A 211 -5.69 -21.38 12.93
C PHE A 211 -6.95 -21.36 12.05
N LEU A 212 -6.78 -21.09 10.75
CA LEU A 212 -7.88 -21.09 9.79
C LEU A 212 -8.47 -22.49 9.65
N VAL A 213 -7.64 -23.52 9.44
CA VAL A 213 -8.11 -24.91 9.34
C VAL A 213 -8.89 -25.33 10.57
N ARG A 214 -8.41 -24.98 11.77
CA ARG A 214 -9.13 -25.25 13.02
C ARG A 214 -10.47 -24.53 13.07
N SER A 215 -10.53 -23.26 12.68
CA SER A 215 -11.75 -22.45 12.71
C SER A 215 -12.83 -23.04 11.79
N TYR A 216 -12.47 -23.38 10.55
CA TYR A 216 -13.39 -24.05 9.62
C TYR A 216 -13.85 -25.43 10.10
N ALA A 217 -12.96 -26.19 10.74
CA ALA A 217 -13.31 -27.51 11.29
C ALA A 217 -14.28 -27.44 12.48
N VAL A 218 -14.34 -26.30 13.19
CA VAL A 218 -15.32 -26.06 14.27
C VAL A 218 -16.67 -25.69 13.68
N GLU A 219 -16.70 -24.81 12.67
CA GLU A 219 -17.94 -24.42 11.99
C GLU A 219 -18.63 -25.59 11.27
N ALA A 220 -17.88 -26.51 10.68
CA ALA A 220 -18.43 -27.70 10.02
C ALA A 220 -19.04 -28.74 10.99
N LYS A 221 -18.89 -28.55 12.31
CA LYS A 221 -19.44 -29.44 13.35
C LYS A 221 -20.64 -28.84 14.09
N THR A 222 -21.05 -27.63 13.73
CA THR A 222 -22.27 -26.95 14.19
C THR A 222 -23.29 -26.90 13.07
#